data_AF-A0A933DS06-F1
#
_entry.id   AF-A0A933DS06-F1
#
_cell.length_a   1.000
_cell.length_b   1.000
_cell.length_c   1.000
_cell.angle_alpha   90.00
_cell.angle_beta   90.00
_cell.angle_gamma   90.00
#
_symmetry.space_group_name_H-M   'P 1'
#
loop_
_entity.id
_entity.type
_entity.pdbx_description
1 polymer ?
#
loop_
_entity_poly.entity_id
_entity_poly.type
_entity_poly.pdbx_seq_one_letter_code
_entity_poly.pdbx_strand_id
1 'polypeptide(L)'
;MATQEQARAVLNSMKKDLREKRVGSSLSRDARGNWFITLRVTRPLKDGTFPKQKDGVRIEQKFVGRIRALPKDSETKKKRPTRRRRA
;
A
#
# COMPACT_ATOMS: atom_id res chain seq x y z
N MET A 1 24.74 -4.94 -4.94
CA MET A 1 23.88 -4.53 -6.08
C MET A 1 22.80 -5.58 -6.22
N ALA A 2 21.53 -5.17 -6.30
CA ALA A 2 20.42 -6.12 -6.46
C ALA A 2 20.30 -6.55 -7.93
N THR A 3 20.41 -7.84 -8.21
CA THR A 3 20.35 -8.37 -9.58
C THR A 3 18.90 -8.54 -10.05
N GLN A 4 18.71 -8.64 -11.37
CA GLN A 4 17.41 -8.90 -11.96
C GLN A 4 16.81 -10.21 -11.45
N GLU A 5 17.66 -11.24 -11.32
CA GLU A 5 17.27 -12.58 -10.91
C GLU A 5 16.83 -12.59 -9.44
N GLN A 6 17.58 -11.92 -8.56
CA GLN A 6 17.19 -11.71 -7.16
C GLN A 6 15.85 -10.99 -7.06
N ALA A 7 15.67 -9.88 -7.78
CA ALA A 7 14.43 -9.12 -7.75
C ALA A 7 13.24 -9.94 -8.31
N ARG A 8 13.48 -10.82 -9.30
CA ARG A 8 12.46 -11.72 -9.82
C ARG A 8 12.11 -12.85 -8.85
N ALA A 9 13.10 -13.41 -8.15
CA ALA A 9 12.87 -14.40 -7.10
C ALA A 9 12.05 -13.82 -5.95
N VAL A 10 12.40 -12.61 -5.49
CA VAL A 10 11.63 -11.87 -4.47
C VAL A 10 10.20 -11.62 -4.94
N LEU A 11 10.02 -11.15 -6.17
CA LEU A 11 8.70 -10.92 -6.76
C LEU A 11 7.86 -12.20 -6.82
N ASN A 12 8.44 -13.32 -7.26
CA ASN A 12 7.77 -14.62 -7.29
C ASN A 12 7.41 -15.12 -5.89
N SER A 13 8.29 -14.91 -4.90
CA SER A 13 8.02 -15.27 -3.51
C SER A 13 6.82 -14.51 -2.94
N MET A 14 6.66 -13.24 -3.33
CA MET A 14 5.55 -12.39 -2.91
C MET A 14 4.31 -12.54 -3.80
N LYS A 15 4.40 -13.23 -4.93
CA LYS A 15 3.33 -13.29 -5.94
C LYS A 15 2.03 -13.84 -5.37
N LYS A 16 2.11 -14.79 -4.43
CA LYS A 16 0.96 -15.35 -3.72
C LYS A 16 0.27 -14.27 -2.86
N ASP A 17 1.02 -13.60 -1.99
CA ASP A 17 0.53 -12.49 -1.16
C ASP A 17 -0.05 -11.35 -1.99
N LEU A 18 0.62 -10.97 -3.08
CA LEU A 18 0.22 -9.89 -3.96
C LEU A 18 -1.11 -10.20 -4.66
N ARG A 19 -1.29 -11.46 -5.10
CA ARG A 19 -2.54 -11.92 -5.72
C ARG A 19 -3.70 -11.91 -4.73
N GLU A 20 -3.48 -12.41 -3.51
CA GLU A 20 -4.49 -12.41 -2.45
C GLU A 20 -4.92 -10.99 -2.08
N LYS A 21 -3.94 -10.09 -1.95
CA LYS A 21 -4.14 -8.69 -1.59
C LYS A 21 -4.58 -7.80 -2.77
N ARG A 22 -4.73 -8.37 -3.97
CA ARG A 22 -5.02 -7.66 -5.24
C ARG A 22 -4.09 -6.46 -5.47
N VAL A 23 -2.81 -6.63 -5.15
CA VAL A 23 -1.76 -5.63 -5.31
C VAL A 23 -1.03 -5.90 -6.61
N GLY A 24 -0.98 -4.89 -7.49
CA GLY A 24 -0.17 -4.95 -8.69
C GLY A 24 1.31 -4.88 -8.32
N SER A 25 2.18 -5.49 -9.12
CA SER A 25 3.62 -5.43 -8.89
C SER A 25 4.36 -5.30 -10.21
N SER A 26 5.52 -4.65 -10.18
CA SER A 26 6.34 -4.43 -11.36
C SER A 26 7.82 -4.41 -10.97
N LEU A 27 8.66 -5.00 -11.81
CA LEU A 27 10.10 -4.88 -11.72
C LEU A 27 10.54 -3.54 -12.33
N SER A 28 11.48 -2.87 -11.69
CA SER A 28 12.03 -1.60 -12.14
C SER A 28 13.52 -1.57 -11.88
N ARG A 29 14.25 -0.79 -12.68
CA ARG A 29 15.71 -0.65 -12.56
C ARG A 29 16.03 0.80 -12.29
N ASP A 30 16.87 1.07 -11.29
CA ASP A 30 17.30 2.42 -10.96
C ASP A 30 18.38 2.91 -11.93
N ALA A 31 18.74 4.20 -11.83
CA ALA A 31 19.80 4.80 -12.65
C ALA A 31 21.20 4.23 -12.36
N ARG A 32 21.37 3.53 -11.24
CA ARG A 32 22.62 2.87 -10.81
C ARG A 32 22.67 1.40 -11.26
N GLY A 33 21.66 0.92 -11.98
CA GLY A 33 21.57 -0.47 -12.45
C GLY A 33 21.02 -1.48 -11.42
N ASN A 34 20.61 -1.04 -10.22
CA ASN A 34 19.99 -1.93 -9.24
C ASN A 34 18.53 -2.20 -9.58
N TRP A 35 18.13 -3.45 -9.45
CA TRP A 35 16.74 -3.86 -9.61
C TRP A 35 15.96 -3.68 -8.31
N PHE A 36 14.74 -3.18 -8.43
CA PHE A 36 13.81 -2.97 -7.33
C PHE A 36 12.38 -3.32 -7.76
N ILE A 37 11.52 -3.55 -6.78
CA ILE A 37 10.12 -3.93 -7.02
C ILE A 37 9.23 -2.75 -6.66
N THR A 38 8.34 -2.36 -7.58
CA THR A 38 7.29 -1.39 -7.31
C THR A 38 5.97 -2.12 -7.10
N LEU A 39 5.37 -1.95 -5.92
CA LEU A 39 4.05 -2.48 -5.57
C LEU A 39 3.01 -1.39 -5.75
N ARG A 40 1.97 -1.68 -6.52
CA ARG A 40 0.82 -0.82 -6.81
C ARG A 40 -0.35 -1.24 -5.94
N VAL A 41 -0.56 -0.49 -4.87
CA VAL A 41 -1.57 -0.79 -3.85
C VAL A 41 -2.80 0.09 -4.09
N THR A 42 -3.98 -0.51 -4.23
CA THR A 42 -5.24 0.22 -4.48
C THR A 42 -6.07 0.46 -3.22
N ARG A 43 -5.81 -0.30 -2.15
CA ARG A 43 -6.47 -0.17 -0.83
C ARG A 43 -5.42 -0.26 0.27
N PRO A 44 -5.50 0.58 1.32
CA PRO A 44 -4.60 0.45 2.45
C PRO A 44 -4.80 -0.95 3.04
N LEU A 45 -3.73 -1.72 3.11
CA LEU A 45 -3.74 -3.00 3.80
C LEU A 45 -3.98 -2.72 5.28
N LYS A 46 -4.99 -3.39 5.86
CA LYS A 46 -5.34 -3.24 7.28
C LYS A 46 -4.13 -3.47 8.20
N ASP A 47 -3.20 -4.32 7.78
CA ASP A 47 -1.99 -4.68 8.55
C ASP A 47 -0.70 -3.97 8.08
N GLY A 48 -0.82 -2.93 7.24
CA GLY A 48 0.21 -1.92 7.03
C GLY A 48 1.60 -2.32 6.49
N THR A 49 1.89 -3.59 6.26
CA THR A 49 3.31 -4.00 6.25
C THR A 49 3.66 -4.89 5.05
N PHE A 50 3.88 -4.29 3.87
CA PHE A 50 4.84 -4.92 2.96
C PHE A 50 6.26 -4.54 3.39
N PRO A 51 7.22 -5.47 3.32
CA PRO A 51 8.61 -5.18 3.63
C PRO A 51 9.15 -4.10 2.67
N LYS A 52 9.89 -3.13 3.19
CA LYS A 52 10.58 -2.09 2.37
C LYS A 52 11.78 -2.66 1.60
N GLN A 53 12.30 -3.80 2.07
CA GLN A 53 13.43 -4.49 1.46
C GLN A 53 13.30 -5.98 1.77
N LYS A 54 13.59 -6.84 0.80
CA LYS A 54 13.58 -8.30 0.95
C LYS A 54 14.73 -8.88 0.13
N ASP A 55 15.53 -9.75 0.75
CA ASP A 55 16.70 -10.40 0.11
C ASP A 55 17.64 -9.41 -0.61
N GLY A 56 17.87 -8.23 -0.01
CA GLY A 56 18.70 -7.17 -0.59
C GLY A 56 18.04 -6.36 -1.71
N VAL A 57 16.82 -6.73 -2.14
CA VAL A 57 16.03 -6.03 -3.15
C VAL A 57 15.17 -4.96 -2.50
N ARG A 58 15.28 -3.72 -2.99
CA ARG A 58 14.43 -2.60 -2.55
C ARG A 58 12.99 -2.81 -3.04
N ILE A 59 12.02 -2.54 -2.17
CA ILE A 59 10.59 -2.63 -2.47
C ILE A 59 9.95 -1.26 -2.21
N GLU A 60 9.40 -0.68 -3.26
CA GLU A 60 8.71 0.60 -3.23
C GLU A 60 7.21 0.40 -3.32
N GLN A 61 6.45 1.01 -2.42
CA GLN A 61 4.98 0.95 -2.43
C GLN A 61 4.42 2.25 -2.98
N LYS A 62 3.70 2.16 -4.09
CA LYS A 62 2.93 3.26 -4.67
C LYS A 62 1.46 3.00 -4.46
N PHE A 63 0.81 3.92 -3.76
CA PHE A 63 -0.63 3.93 -3.62
C PHE A 63 -1.25 4.50 -4.89
N VAL A 64 -2.09 3.71 -5.57
CA VAL A 64 -2.70 4.07 -6.87
C VAL A 64 -4.21 4.26 -6.75
N GLY A 65 -4.78 4.04 -5.56
CA GLY A 65 -6.17 4.40 -5.30
C GLY A 65 -6.32 5.90 -5.07
N ARG A 66 -7.45 6.48 -5.49
CA ARG A 66 -7.96 7.66 -4.76
C ARG A 66 -8.08 7.20 -3.31
N ILE A 67 -7.40 7.89 -2.40
CA ILE A 67 -7.86 7.92 -1.02
C ILE A 67 -9.28 8.49 -1.14
N ARG A 68 -10.30 7.64 -1.28
CA ARG A 68 -11.61 8.03 -0.76
C ARG A 68 -11.27 8.28 0.69
N ALA A 69 -11.15 9.56 1.05
CA ALA A 69 -11.11 9.95 2.44
C ALA A 69 -12.18 9.10 3.11
N LEU A 70 -11.75 8.19 3.98
CA LEU A 70 -12.67 7.65 4.96
C LEU A 70 -13.36 8.91 5.52
N PRO A 71 -14.71 8.98 5.51
CA PRO A 71 -15.37 10.11 6.14
C PRO A 71 -14.73 10.28 7.53
N LYS A 72 -14.23 11.48 7.80
CA LYS A 72 -13.67 11.88 9.10
C LYS A 72 -14.84 11.93 10.09
N ASP A 73 -15.45 10.79 10.40
CA ASP A 73 -16.59 10.70 11.32
C ASP A 73 -16.41 9.48 12.22
N SER A 74 -15.26 9.39 12.88
CA SER A 74 -15.19 8.71 14.18
C SER A 74 -14.57 9.64 15.22
N GLU A 75 -14.95 10.93 15.17
CA GLU A 75 -14.83 11.77 16.35
C GLU A 75 -16.02 11.41 17.26
N THR A 76 -15.71 10.70 18.33
CA THR A 76 -16.66 10.44 19.39
C THR A 76 -17.09 11.78 20.01
N LYS A 77 -18.37 11.85 20.40
CA LYS A 77 -18.99 12.83 21.34
C LYS A 77 -19.44 14.19 20.76
N LYS A 78 -20.75 14.35 20.57
CA LYS A 78 -21.69 14.94 21.56
C LYS A 78 -23.07 15.14 20.92
N LYS A 79 -24.10 14.57 21.54
CA LYS A 79 -25.51 14.89 21.26
C LYS A 79 -25.70 16.42 21.26
N ARG A 80 -26.07 17.01 20.13
CA ARG A 80 -26.64 18.36 20.08
C ARG A 80 -28.07 18.28 20.65
N PRO A 81 -28.43 19.06 21.68
CA PRO A 81 -29.80 19.08 22.16
C PRO A 81 -30.70 19.75 21.12
N THR A 82 -31.78 19.06 20.75
CA THR A 82 -32.84 19.54 19.85
C THR A 82 -33.55 20.72 20.51
N ARG A 83 -33.23 21.95 20.09
CA ARG A 83 -33.96 23.14 20.51
C ARG A 83 -35.27 23.21 19.72
N ARG A 84 -36.34 22.66 20.30
CA ARG A 84 -37.72 23.00 19.94
C ARG A 84 -37.84 24.53 19.90
N ARG A 85 -38.16 25.10 18.74
CA ARG A 85 -38.86 26.39 18.68
C ARG A 85 -40.29 26.10 18.27
N ARG A 86 -41.18 26.17 19.26
CA ARG A 86 -42.56 26.60 19.06
C ARG A 86 -42.51 28.08 18.70
N ALA A 87 -43.12 28.44 17.58
CA ALA A 87 -43.86 29.68 17.35
C ALA A 87 -44.74 29.43 16.14
#